data_AF-A0A8T0P1U9-F1
#
_entry.id   AF-A0A8T0P1U9-F1
#
_cell.length_a   1.000
_cell.length_b   1.000
_cell.length_c   1.000
_cell.angle_alpha   90.00
_cell.angle_beta   90.00
_cell.angle_gamma   90.00
#
_symmetry.space_group_name_H-M   'P 1'
#
loop_
_entity.id
_entity.type
_entity.pdbx_description
1 polymer ?
#
loop_
_entity_poly.entity_id
_entity_poly.type
_entity_poly.pdbx_seq_one_letter_code
_entity_poly.pdbx_strand_id
1 'polypeptide(L)'
;RRVGSHQGLALEHEGPRNRGLLLCSATVLCGDARCDHLRCECSGSFLVVFIAVDTAAGLTSAFCYRQDSNTWTKAATTNSAVVLNIKPTVLISESLFFRTLDTEGRILRYNVLADRLSFINPATMDQVPCRDFILLPGNDGRLLLAKVQLSTLLLWETEVPPNSTVVT
;
A
#
# COMPACT_ATOMS: atom_id res chain seq x y z
N ARG A 1 15.97 5.69 17.25
CA ARG A 1 16.97 6.07 16.22
C ARG A 1 16.32 7.08 15.29
N ARG A 2 16.86 8.30 15.18
CA ARG A 2 16.39 9.33 14.25
C ARG A 2 16.91 8.94 12.85
N VAL A 3 16.04 8.66 11.89
CA VAL A 3 16.45 8.37 10.52
C VAL A 3 17.00 9.68 9.95
N GLY A 4 18.30 9.71 9.66
CA GLY A 4 18.99 10.88 9.13
C GLY A 4 18.48 11.24 7.74
N SER A 5 18.36 12.53 7.46
CA SER A 5 18.08 13.07 6.14
C SER A 5 19.26 12.80 5.21
N HIS A 6 19.25 11.69 4.49
CA HIS A 6 20.22 11.45 3.43
C HIS A 6 19.49 11.10 2.14
N GLN A 7 19.69 11.99 1.16
CA GLN A 7 19.13 12.00 -0.20
C GLN A 7 17.66 11.58 -0.26
N GLY A 8 16.78 12.54 0.08
CA GLY A 8 15.37 12.44 -0.26
C GLY A 8 15.22 12.18 -1.76
N LEU A 9 14.27 11.31 -2.12
CA LEU A 9 13.84 11.07 -3.49
C LEU A 9 13.77 12.40 -4.25
N ALA A 10 14.79 12.69 -5.06
CA ALA A 10 14.72 13.76 -6.04
C ALA A 10 13.84 13.20 -7.18
N LEU A 11 12.53 13.39 -7.04
CA LEU A 11 11.62 13.33 -8.18
C LEU A 11 11.98 14.54 -9.04
N GLU A 12 12.91 14.37 -9.98
CA GLU A 12 13.31 15.43 -10.90
C GLU A 12 12.09 15.84 -11.73
N HIS A 13 11.57 17.05 -11.46
CA HIS A 13 10.51 17.68 -12.24
C HIS A 13 11.11 18.76 -13.13
N GLU A 14 11.25 18.45 -14.41
CA GLU A 14 11.49 19.44 -15.47
C GLU A 14 10.17 20.11 -15.88
N GLY A 15 10.05 21.42 -15.67
CA GLY A 15 9.12 22.29 -16.42
C GLY A 15 7.86 22.81 -15.68
N PRO A 16 7.37 24.04 -16.00
CA PRO A 16 6.38 24.73 -15.18
C PRO A 16 4.91 24.48 -15.62
N ARG A 17 4.01 24.53 -14.62
CA ARG A 17 2.53 24.67 -14.70
C ARG A 17 1.69 23.41 -15.00
N ASN A 18 1.77 22.42 -14.13
CA ASN A 18 0.58 21.84 -13.51
C ASN A 18 1.04 21.15 -12.22
N ARG A 19 0.74 21.71 -11.05
CA ARG A 19 1.15 21.09 -9.78
C ARG A 19 0.28 19.86 -9.56
N GLY A 20 0.68 18.74 -10.15
CA GLY A 20 0.20 17.43 -9.72
C GLY A 20 0.38 17.32 -8.21
N LEU A 21 -0.66 16.87 -7.52
CA LEU A 21 -0.56 16.61 -6.09
C LEU A 21 0.25 15.33 -5.93
N LEU A 22 1.44 15.43 -5.33
CA LEU A 22 2.18 14.27 -4.87
C LEU A 22 1.53 13.78 -3.58
N LEU A 23 0.75 12.69 -3.70
CA LEU A 23 0.19 11.98 -2.55
C LEU A 23 1.10 10.82 -2.21
N CYS A 24 1.37 10.60 -0.92
CA CYS A 24 2.26 9.55 -0.49
C CYS A 24 1.77 8.80 0.76
N SER A 25 2.17 7.53 0.85
CA SER A 25 2.02 6.71 2.05
C SER A 25 3.29 5.90 2.25
N ALA A 26 3.68 5.68 3.51
CA ALA A 26 4.85 4.92 3.87
C ALA A 26 4.49 3.83 4.88
N THR A 27 5.16 2.69 4.80
CA THR A 27 5.03 1.58 5.76
C THR A 27 6.40 1.00 6.03
N VAL A 28 6.69 0.72 7.30
CA VAL A 28 7.93 0.08 7.72
C VAL A 28 7.62 -1.38 8.05
N LEU A 29 8.36 -2.28 7.42
CA LEU A 29 8.32 -3.72 7.61
C LEU A 29 9.59 -4.15 8.33
N CYS A 30 9.49 -5.18 9.18
CA CYS A 30 10.68 -5.88 9.62
C CYS A 30 11.32 -6.62 8.43
N GLY A 31 12.64 -6.69 8.40
CA GLY A 31 13.39 -7.43 7.40
C GLY A 31 13.27 -8.95 7.55
N ASP A 32 12.75 -9.44 8.68
CA ASP A 32 12.41 -10.84 8.87
C ASP A 32 10.93 -11.07 8.55
N ALA A 33 10.67 -11.72 7.41
CA ALA A 33 9.33 -12.07 6.93
C ALA A 33 8.56 -13.00 7.88
N ARG A 34 9.21 -13.62 8.86
CA ARG A 34 8.59 -14.50 9.86
C ARG A 34 8.46 -13.86 11.25
N CYS A 35 8.82 -12.58 11.42
CA CYS A 35 8.67 -11.94 12.74
C CYS A 35 7.20 -11.66 13.05
N ASP A 36 6.70 -12.16 14.18
CA ASP A 36 5.42 -11.72 14.74
C ASP A 36 5.55 -10.28 15.27
N HIS A 37 5.07 -9.30 14.51
CA HIS A 37 5.16 -7.88 14.84
C HIS A 37 4.39 -7.44 16.08
N LEU A 38 3.49 -8.27 16.63
CA LEU A 38 2.84 -8.02 17.91
C LEU A 38 3.77 -8.33 19.11
N ARG A 39 4.85 -9.09 18.88
CA ARG A 39 5.87 -9.47 19.87
C ARG A 39 7.31 -9.42 19.32
N CYS A 40 7.58 -8.56 18.34
CA CYS A 40 8.88 -8.55 17.67
C CYS A 40 9.94 -7.91 18.57
N GLU A 41 10.83 -8.73 19.12
CA GLU A 41 12.01 -8.31 19.90
C GLU A 41 13.25 -8.08 19.02
N CYS A 42 13.13 -8.21 17.70
CA CYS A 42 14.26 -8.26 16.78
C CYS A 42 14.99 -6.91 16.65
N SER A 43 16.32 -6.93 16.80
CA SER A 43 17.23 -5.86 16.36
C SER A 43 17.55 -5.91 14.85
N GLY A 44 16.67 -6.54 14.06
CA GLY A 44 16.90 -6.88 12.66
C GLY A 44 16.82 -5.69 11.71
N SER A 45 17.23 -5.92 10.46
CA SER A 45 17.08 -4.92 9.39
C SER A 45 15.60 -4.57 9.19
N PHE A 46 15.31 -3.39 8.62
CA PHE A 46 13.96 -3.02 8.23
C PHE A 46 13.88 -2.63 6.75
N LEU A 47 12.67 -2.74 6.20
CA LEU A 47 12.30 -2.31 4.85
C LEU A 47 11.26 -1.19 4.96
N VAL A 48 11.47 -0.07 4.28
CA VAL A 48 10.43 0.95 4.13
C VAL A 48 9.85 0.83 2.73
N VAL A 49 8.55 0.63 2.63
CA VAL A 49 7.80 0.74 1.38
C VAL A 49 7.16 2.12 1.35
N PHE A 50 7.47 2.89 0.31
CA PHE A 50 6.93 4.21 0.05
C PHE A 50 6.16 4.19 -1.25
N ILE A 51 4.87 4.52 -1.19
CA ILE A 51 4.03 4.67 -2.39
C ILE A 51 3.90 6.16 -2.69
N ALA A 52 4.20 6.55 -3.91
CA ALA A 52 4.04 7.91 -4.42
C ALA A 52 3.08 7.92 -5.62
N VAL A 53 2.20 8.91 -5.63
CA VAL A 53 1.23 9.11 -6.71
C VAL A 53 1.53 10.43 -7.37
N ASP A 54 1.85 10.39 -8.65
CA ASP A 54 1.95 11.56 -9.50
C ASP A 54 0.64 11.71 -10.27
N THR A 55 -0.24 12.58 -9.77
CA THR A 55 -1.54 12.82 -10.42
C THR A 55 -1.42 13.55 -11.75
N ALA A 56 -0.33 14.26 -12.01
CA ALA A 56 -0.11 14.94 -13.29
C ALA A 56 0.33 13.93 -14.37
N ALA A 57 1.22 13.00 -14.01
CA ALA A 57 1.64 11.93 -14.92
C ALA A 57 0.64 10.77 -15.00
N GLY A 58 -0.34 10.71 -14.09
CA GLY A 58 -1.28 9.59 -14.03
C GLY A 58 -0.64 8.30 -13.51
N LEU A 59 0.42 8.40 -12.71
CA LEU A 59 1.25 7.27 -12.28
C LEU A 59 1.15 7.03 -10.77
N THR A 60 1.23 5.76 -10.38
CA THR A 60 1.51 5.37 -9.00
C THR A 60 2.75 4.50 -8.97
N SER A 61 3.73 4.84 -8.13
CA SER A 61 5.01 4.14 -8.02
C SER A 61 5.27 3.67 -6.59
N ALA A 62 5.87 2.50 -6.45
CA ALA A 62 6.38 1.97 -5.20
C ALA A 62 7.90 2.10 -5.16
N PHE A 63 8.41 2.55 -4.03
CA PHE A 63 9.83 2.67 -3.74
C PHE A 63 10.14 1.92 -2.46
N CYS A 64 11.29 1.27 -2.42
CA CYS A 64 11.72 0.45 -1.31
C CYS A 64 13.05 0.94 -0.79
N TYR A 65 13.13 1.20 0.51
CA TYR A 65 14.38 1.40 1.21
C TYR A 65 14.71 0.17 2.02
N ARG A 66 15.87 -0.44 1.79
CA ARG A 66 16.35 -1.53 2.62
C ARG A 66 17.49 -1.04 3.51
N GLN A 67 17.41 -1.31 4.81
CA GLN A 67 18.43 -0.87 5.76
C GLN A 67 19.78 -1.57 5.55
N ASP A 68 19.77 -2.83 5.11
CA ASP A 68 20.96 -3.65 4.89
C ASP A 68 21.87 -3.10 3.78
N SER A 69 21.28 -2.69 2.65
CA SER A 69 21.98 -2.06 1.52
C SER A 69 22.06 -0.54 1.64
N ASN A 70 21.27 0.06 2.54
CA ASN A 70 21.13 1.51 2.72
C ASN A 70 20.78 2.24 1.40
N THR A 71 19.91 1.65 0.58
CA THR A 71 19.54 2.17 -0.74
C THR A 71 18.04 2.25 -0.92
N TRP A 72 17.61 3.30 -1.63
CA TRP A 72 16.27 3.40 -2.21
C TRP A 72 16.27 2.82 -3.61
N THR A 73 15.27 2.00 -3.92
CA THR A 73 15.02 1.50 -5.28
C THR A 73 13.59 1.80 -5.70
N LYS A 74 13.41 2.12 -6.99
CA LYS A 74 12.07 2.16 -7.60
C LYS A 74 11.67 0.73 -7.93
N ALA A 75 10.72 0.19 -7.17
CA ALA A 75 10.34 -1.22 -7.25
C ALA A 75 9.31 -1.47 -8.36
N ALA A 76 8.27 -0.63 -8.42
CA ALA A 76 7.15 -0.83 -9.35
C ALA A 76 6.51 0.50 -9.77
N THR A 77 5.86 0.50 -10.93
CA THR A 77 4.99 1.60 -11.39
C THR A 77 3.76 1.04 -12.09
N THR A 78 2.63 1.72 -11.92
CA THR A 78 1.40 1.47 -12.69
C THR A 78 0.90 2.78 -13.32
N ASN A 79 0.27 2.67 -14.50
CA ASN A 79 -0.30 3.77 -15.27
C ASN A 79 -1.69 4.19 -14.76
N SER A 80 -1.84 4.23 -13.43
CA SER A 80 -3.06 4.69 -12.78
C SER A 80 -2.70 5.51 -11.55
N ALA A 81 -3.04 6.79 -11.58
CA ALA A 81 -2.97 7.64 -10.39
C ALA A 81 -4.15 7.32 -9.47
N VAL A 82 -3.85 6.99 -8.22
CA VAL A 82 -4.89 6.77 -7.20
C VAL A 82 -4.67 7.66 -6.01
N VAL A 83 -5.73 8.30 -5.53
CA VAL A 83 -5.65 9.07 -4.28
C VAL A 83 -5.58 8.06 -3.14
N LEU A 84 -4.47 8.02 -2.41
CA LEU A 84 -4.32 7.13 -1.26
C LEU A 84 -4.95 7.74 -0.01
N ASN A 85 -5.58 6.90 0.81
CA ASN A 85 -5.94 7.29 2.16
C ASN A 85 -4.76 7.01 3.10
N ILE A 86 -4.47 7.92 4.04
CA ILE A 86 -3.40 7.80 5.06
C ILE A 86 -3.78 6.76 6.16
N LYS A 87 -4.93 6.09 6.01
CA LYS A 87 -5.39 5.01 6.89
C LYS A 87 -4.42 3.81 6.89
N PRO A 88 -4.40 3.02 7.98
CA PRO A 88 -3.39 1.99 8.19
C PRO A 88 -3.32 1.00 7.03
N THR A 89 -2.11 0.79 6.55
CA THR A 89 -1.77 -0.28 5.60
C THR A 89 -1.86 -1.61 6.32
N VAL A 90 -2.46 -2.61 5.68
CA VAL A 90 -2.50 -3.97 6.21
C VAL A 90 -1.46 -4.82 5.47
N LEU A 91 -0.67 -5.60 6.22
CA LEU A 91 0.18 -6.65 5.67
C LEU A 91 -0.54 -7.99 5.86
N ILE A 92 -0.82 -8.70 4.78
CA ILE A 92 -1.28 -10.08 4.81
C ILE A 92 -0.34 -10.90 3.94
N SER A 93 0.27 -11.93 4.55
CA SER A 93 1.34 -12.70 3.91
C SER A 93 2.41 -11.73 3.37
N GLU A 94 2.61 -11.70 2.06
CA GLU A 94 3.66 -10.92 1.38
C GLU A 94 3.13 -9.68 0.66
N SER A 95 1.96 -9.16 1.07
CA SER A 95 1.29 -8.08 0.36
C SER A 95 0.82 -6.99 1.30
N LEU A 96 1.16 -5.75 0.93
CA LEU A 96 0.63 -4.54 1.53
C LEU A 96 -0.63 -4.10 0.80
N PHE A 97 -1.66 -3.75 1.56
CA PHE A 97 -2.95 -3.29 1.05
C PHE A 97 -3.22 -1.86 1.49
N PHE A 98 -3.50 -1.00 0.53
CA PHE A 98 -3.79 0.42 0.73
C PHE A 98 -5.20 0.74 0.24
N ARG A 99 -5.98 1.47 1.06
CA ARG A 99 -7.29 1.96 0.63
C ARG A 99 -7.10 3.13 -0.34
N THR A 100 -7.71 3.04 -1.52
CA THR A 100 -7.79 4.17 -2.45
C THR A 100 -9.05 5.00 -2.19
N LEU A 101 -9.03 6.28 -2.52
CA LEU A 101 -10.20 7.16 -2.48
C LEU A 101 -10.87 7.27 -3.86
N ASP A 102 -10.59 6.34 -4.77
CA ASP A 102 -11.21 6.31 -6.10
C ASP A 102 -12.72 6.01 -6.03
N THR A 103 -13.42 6.32 -7.11
CA THR A 103 -14.89 6.17 -7.21
C THR A 103 -15.34 4.72 -7.21
N GLU A 104 -14.46 3.81 -7.64
CA GLU A 104 -14.70 2.37 -7.73
C GLU A 104 -14.42 1.65 -6.39
N GLY A 105 -13.81 2.34 -5.43
CA GLY A 105 -13.42 1.82 -4.12
C GLY A 105 -12.45 0.65 -4.20
N ARG A 106 -11.55 0.69 -5.18
CA ARG A 106 -10.53 -0.35 -5.35
C ARG A 106 -9.53 -0.34 -4.20
N ILE A 107 -8.81 -1.43 -4.06
CA ILE A 107 -7.73 -1.56 -3.09
C ILE A 107 -6.43 -1.70 -3.87
N LEU A 108 -5.46 -0.84 -3.57
CA LEU A 108 -4.12 -0.97 -4.14
C LEU A 108 -3.36 -2.03 -3.35
N ARG A 109 -2.84 -3.02 -4.06
CA ARG A 109 -1.98 -4.07 -3.51
C ARG A 109 -0.56 -3.87 -4.00
N TYR A 110 0.40 -3.89 -3.10
CA TYR A 110 1.81 -4.04 -3.40
C TYR A 110 2.31 -5.39 -2.89
N ASN A 111 2.74 -6.26 -3.78
CA ASN A 111 3.41 -7.51 -3.43
C ASN A 111 4.90 -7.25 -3.23
N VAL A 112 5.40 -7.53 -2.02
CA VAL A 112 6.76 -7.21 -1.61
C VAL A 112 7.79 -8.16 -2.23
N LEU A 113 7.46 -9.44 -2.42
CA LEU A 113 8.37 -10.41 -3.02
C LEU A 113 8.47 -10.28 -4.54
N ALA A 114 7.36 -9.94 -5.19
CA ALA A 114 7.26 -9.83 -6.64
C ALA A 114 7.50 -8.40 -7.15
N ASP A 115 7.74 -7.44 -6.26
CA ASP A 115 7.86 -6.00 -6.59
C ASP A 115 6.76 -5.54 -7.56
N ARG A 116 5.50 -5.84 -7.21
CA ARG A 116 4.39 -5.64 -8.14
C ARG A 116 3.22 -4.88 -7.53
N LEU A 117 2.73 -3.89 -8.27
CA LEU A 117 1.47 -3.21 -7.99
C LEU A 117 0.31 -3.84 -8.76
N SER A 118 -0.83 -3.97 -8.09
CA SER A 118 -2.08 -4.43 -8.70
C SER A 118 -3.27 -3.83 -7.98
N PHE A 119 -4.44 -3.88 -8.60
CA PHE A 119 -5.70 -3.47 -7.99
C PHE A 119 -6.56 -4.67 -7.68
N ILE A 120 -7.22 -4.63 -6.52
CA ILE A 120 -8.29 -5.55 -6.17
C ILE A 120 -9.59 -4.77 -6.24
N ASN A 121 -10.56 -5.33 -6.96
CA ASN A 121 -11.94 -4.89 -6.89
C ASN A 121 -12.69 -5.82 -5.94
N PRO A 122 -13.11 -5.36 -4.74
CA PRO A 122 -13.94 -6.18 -3.87
C PRO A 122 -15.27 -6.45 -4.59
N ALA A 123 -15.61 -7.73 -4.80
CA ALA A 123 -16.75 -8.14 -5.62
C ALA A 123 -18.14 -7.64 -5.14
N THR A 124 -18.22 -6.97 -3.98
CA THR A 124 -19.44 -6.51 -3.33
C THR A 124 -19.48 -5.01 -3.06
N MET A 125 -18.67 -4.20 -3.75
CA MET A 125 -18.63 -2.74 -3.53
C MET A 125 -19.96 -2.03 -3.81
N ASP A 126 -20.85 -2.62 -4.61
CA ASP A 126 -22.22 -2.13 -4.83
C ASP A 126 -23.04 -2.01 -3.52
N GLN A 127 -22.62 -2.76 -2.48
CA GLN A 127 -23.23 -2.76 -1.14
C GLN A 127 -22.39 -2.05 -0.07
N VAL A 128 -21.26 -1.42 -0.42
CA VAL A 128 -20.44 -0.64 0.51
C VAL A 128 -20.71 0.84 0.28
N PRO A 129 -21.71 1.44 0.97
CA PRO A 129 -22.28 2.73 0.58
C PRO A 129 -21.36 3.94 0.80
N CYS A 130 -20.18 3.77 1.39
CA CYS A 130 -19.26 4.90 1.60
C CYS A 130 -17.80 4.48 1.50
N ARG A 131 -16.99 5.44 1.05
CA ARG A 131 -15.52 5.42 1.03
C ARG A 131 -14.88 5.44 2.43
N ASP A 132 -15.62 5.12 3.50
CA ASP A 132 -15.24 5.29 4.91
C ASP A 132 -15.08 3.97 5.68
N PHE A 133 -14.47 2.96 5.04
CA PHE A 133 -14.05 1.75 5.74
C PHE A 133 -12.64 1.88 6.32
N ILE A 134 -12.14 0.86 6.99
CA ILE A 134 -10.73 0.59 7.27
C ILE A 134 -10.42 -0.82 6.75
N LEU A 135 -9.15 -1.06 6.42
CA LEU A 135 -8.67 -2.39 6.10
C LEU A 135 -8.18 -3.06 7.38
N LEU A 136 -8.46 -4.35 7.53
CA LEU A 136 -8.02 -5.18 8.65
C LEU A 136 -7.53 -6.53 8.12
N PRO A 137 -6.56 -7.18 8.79
CA PRO A 137 -6.25 -8.57 8.53
C PRO A 137 -7.44 -9.46 8.94
N GLY A 138 -7.85 -10.36 8.06
CA GLY A 138 -8.84 -11.41 8.33
C GLY A 138 -8.20 -12.73 8.71
N ASN A 139 -9.04 -13.72 9.00
CA ASN A 139 -8.57 -15.08 9.27
C ASN A 139 -8.04 -15.72 7.98
N ASP A 140 -7.11 -16.67 8.12
CA ASP A 140 -6.60 -17.50 7.01
C ASP A 140 -6.06 -16.69 5.81
N GLY A 141 -5.51 -15.50 6.07
CA GLY A 141 -4.94 -14.64 5.03
C GLY A 141 -5.99 -13.88 4.20
N ARG A 142 -7.22 -13.75 4.70
CA ARG A 142 -8.27 -12.94 4.08
C ARG A 142 -8.12 -11.47 4.42
N LEU A 143 -8.78 -10.62 3.65
CA LEU A 143 -8.82 -9.17 3.87
C LEU A 143 -10.21 -8.78 4.39
N LEU A 144 -10.24 -8.08 5.52
CA LEU A 144 -11.46 -7.55 6.11
C LEU A 144 -11.59 -6.05 5.83
N LEU A 145 -12.80 -5.64 5.49
CA LEU A 145 -13.22 -4.25 5.40
C LEU A 145 -14.20 -3.99 6.56
N ALA A 146 -13.93 -2.96 7.36
CA ALA A 146 -14.79 -2.59 8.48
C ALA A 146 -15.25 -1.14 8.36
N LYS A 147 -16.54 -0.88 8.61
CA LYS A 147 -17.13 0.47 8.67
C LYS A 147 -18.12 0.55 9.81
N VAL A 148 -18.17 1.68 10.50
CA VAL A 148 -19.31 2.02 11.36
C VAL A 148 -20.29 2.87 10.55
N GLN A 149 -21.54 2.43 10.47
CA GLN A 149 -22.63 3.19 9.87
C GLN A 149 -23.70 3.43 10.93
N LEU A 150 -23.89 4.70 11.28
CA LEU A 150 -24.71 5.10 12.43
C LEU A 150 -24.17 4.44 13.71
N SER A 151 -24.89 3.45 14.24
CA SER A 151 -24.52 2.65 15.41
C SER A 151 -24.20 1.19 15.07
N THR A 152 -24.14 0.83 13.79
CA THR A 152 -23.91 -0.54 13.34
C THR A 152 -22.50 -0.70 12.79
N LEU A 153 -21.76 -1.68 13.32
CA LEU A 153 -20.52 -2.14 12.72
C LEU A 153 -20.85 -3.08 11.56
N LEU A 154 -20.41 -2.72 10.36
CA LEU A 154 -20.52 -3.52 9.15
C LEU A 154 -19.13 -4.07 8.81
N LEU A 155 -19.07 -5.38 8.61
CA LEU A 155 -17.87 -6.13 8.26
C LEU A 155 -18.10 -6.86 6.94
N TRP A 156 -17.12 -6.77 6.06
CA TRP A 156 -17.08 -7.51 4.81
C TRP A 156 -15.76 -8.23 4.71
N GLU A 157 -15.80 -9.50 4.35
CA GLU A 157 -14.63 -10.30 4.09
C GLU A 157 -14.50 -10.53 2.60
N THR A 158 -13.29 -10.32 2.07
CA THR A 158 -12.96 -10.71 0.71
C THR A 158 -11.77 -11.64 0.72
N GLU A 159 -11.85 -12.67 -0.11
CA GLU A 159 -10.67 -13.44 -0.46
C GLU A 159 -9.68 -12.53 -1.19
N VAL A 160 -8.42 -12.61 -0.78
CA VAL A 160 -7.33 -11.97 -1.50
C VAL A 160 -7.03 -12.88 -2.68
N PRO A 161 -7.21 -12.43 -3.93
CA PRO A 161 -6.87 -13.26 -5.08
C PRO A 161 -5.41 -13.71 -4.93
N PRO A 162 -5.07 -14.96 -5.29
CA PRO A 162 -3.69 -15.37 -5.36
C PRO A 162 -2.94 -14.38 -6.26
N ASN A 163 -1.66 -14.15 -5.98
CA ASN A 163 -0.82 -13.30 -6.83
C ASN A 163 -0.97 -13.81 -8.26
N SER A 164 -1.75 -13.13 -9.10
CA SER A 164 -2.00 -13.63 -10.46
C SER A 164 -0.63 -13.73 -11.11
N THR A 165 -0.11 -14.93 -11.29
CA THR A 165 1.01 -15.15 -12.20
C THR A 165 0.43 -14.78 -13.55
N VAL A 166 0.75 -13.59 -14.05
CA VAL A 166 0.60 -13.37 -15.47
C VAL A 166 1.65 -14.30 -16.07
N VAL A 167 1.18 -15.47 -16.49
CA VAL A 167 1.90 -16.35 -17.38
C VAL A 167 2.00 -15.58 -18.69
N THR A 168 3.24 -15.22 -19.02
CA THR A 168 3.80 -14.78 -20.32
C THR A 168 2.89 -14.06 -21.30
#